data_AF-F0GGM4-F1
#
_entry.id   AF-F0GGM4-F1
#
_cell.length_a   1.000
_cell.length_b   1.000
_cell.length_c   1.000
_cell.angle_alpha   90.00
_cell.angle_beta   90.00
_cell.angle_gamma   90.00
#
_symmetry.space_group_name_H-M   'P 1'
#
loop_
_entity.id
_entity.type
_entity.pdbx_description
1 polymer ?
#
loop_
_entity_poly.entity_id
_entity_poly.type
_entity_poly.pdbx_seq_one_letter_code
_entity_poly.pdbx_strand_id
1 'polypeptide(L)'
;MKKSRWSIVSIVRLGIAIPIALLLIAYAWGLTRAHLELGGSEPNQRILGRALDDGQRAMEQACTGVVAVGRSVWLVGRRESDDDKARLRDAVNLDALLPAGSTPDTGEREVSQVSRLGDDGVFHTMAYVSGYACPLPSADKTSLLLLTGAHLPEGN
;
A
#
# COMPACT_ATOMS: atom_id res chain seq x y z
N MET A 1 27.65 6.32 64.56
CA MET A 1 26.40 6.42 63.78
C MET A 1 26.38 7.76 63.02
N LYS A 2 26.79 7.79 61.74
CA LYS A 2 26.83 9.01 60.91
C LYS A 2 25.42 9.28 60.35
N LYS A 3 24.67 10.20 60.96
CA LYS A 3 23.42 10.71 60.38
C LYS A 3 23.79 11.52 59.14
N SER A 4 23.53 10.94 57.96
CA SER A 4 23.68 11.57 56.66
C SER A 4 22.86 12.87 56.65
N ARG A 5 23.55 14.01 56.71
CA ARG A 5 22.99 15.33 56.41
C ARG A 5 22.87 15.45 54.90
N TRP A 6 21.94 14.71 54.33
CA TRP A 6 21.50 14.98 52.96
C TRP A 6 20.69 16.27 53.02
N SER A 7 21.27 17.38 52.57
CA SER A 7 20.64 18.71 52.60
C SER A 7 19.23 18.59 52.05
N ILE A 8 18.25 19.14 52.77
CA ILE A 8 16.82 19.17 52.39
C ILE A 8 16.65 19.68 50.95
N VAL A 9 17.53 20.58 50.52
CA VAL A 9 17.64 21.07 49.13
C VAL A 9 17.88 19.96 48.11
N SER A 10 18.73 18.97 48.43
CA SER A 10 18.98 17.80 47.58
C SER A 10 17.77 16.87 47.51
N ILE A 11 17.01 16.73 48.61
CA ILE A 11 15.76 15.94 48.64
C ILE A 11 14.70 16.59 47.76
N VAL A 12 14.52 17.91 47.87
CA VAL A 12 13.55 18.67 47.06
C VAL A 12 13.94 18.67 45.58
N ARG A 13 15.23 18.83 45.26
CA ARG A 13 15.71 18.76 43.87
C ARG A 13 15.55 17.36 43.27
N LEU A 14 15.79 16.30 44.04
CA LEU A 14 15.50 14.93 43.58
C LEU A 14 14.00 14.72 43.36
N GLY A 15 13.16 15.22 44.27
CA GLY A 15 11.71 15.10 44.19
C GLY A 15 11.10 15.72 42.94
N ILE A 16 11.74 16.75 42.37
CA ILE A 16 11.32 17.41 41.11
C ILE A 16 12.03 16.79 39.90
N ALA A 17 13.31 16.46 39.99
CA ALA A 17 14.07 15.91 38.87
C ALA A 17 13.60 14.52 38.45
N ILE A 18 13.19 13.68 39.41
CA ILE A 18 12.70 12.31 39.15
C ILE A 18 11.44 12.29 38.27
N PRO A 19 10.34 13.01 38.59
CA PRO A 19 9.15 12.98 37.75
C PRO A 19 9.39 13.56 36.36
N ILE A 20 10.24 14.60 36.23
CA ILE A 20 10.62 15.16 34.92
C ILE A 20 11.37 14.11 34.09
N ALA A 21 12.34 13.41 34.70
CA ALA A 21 13.09 12.36 34.02
C ALA A 21 12.17 11.20 33.58
N LEU A 22 11.22 10.78 34.44
CA LEU A 22 10.24 9.75 34.10
C LEU A 22 9.34 10.17 32.92
N LEU A 23 8.92 11.43 32.89
CA LEU A 23 8.08 11.97 31.81
C LEU A 23 8.84 12.03 30.48
N LEU A 24 10.11 12.43 30.51
CA LEU A 24 10.98 12.40 29.33
C LEU A 24 11.25 10.98 28.83
N ILE A 25 11.45 10.02 29.73
CA ILE A 25 11.62 8.60 29.38
C ILE A 25 10.34 8.06 28.74
N ALA A 26 9.16 8.34 29.30
CA ALA A 26 7.88 7.92 28.74
C ALA A 26 7.64 8.52 27.35
N TYR A 27 7.96 9.80 27.17
CA TYR A 27 7.86 10.50 25.89
C TYR A 27 8.81 9.91 24.83
N ALA A 28 10.09 9.73 25.19
CA ALA A 28 11.07 9.10 24.31
C ALA A 28 10.68 7.66 23.95
N TRP A 29 10.11 6.90 24.90
CA TRP A 29 9.60 5.56 24.65
C TRP A 29 8.42 5.55 23.67
N GLY A 30 7.53 6.54 23.74
CA GLY A 30 6.45 6.72 22.76
C GLY A 30 6.97 6.96 21.34
N LEU A 31 7.94 7.87 21.19
CA LEU A 31 8.59 8.15 19.90
C LEU A 31 9.38 6.95 19.38
N THR A 32 10.05 6.22 20.26
CA THR A 32 10.83 5.04 19.90
C THR A 32 9.93 3.90 19.44
N ARG A 33 8.75 3.70 20.07
CA ARG A 33 7.74 2.76 19.58
C ARG A 33 7.17 3.15 18.23
N ALA A 34 6.99 4.45 17.96
CA ALA A 34 6.55 4.93 16.66
C ALA A 34 7.62 4.70 15.58
N HIS A 35 8.91 4.90 15.90
CA HIS A 35 10.01 4.65 14.97
C HIS A 35 10.37 3.17 14.78
N LEU A 36 10.09 2.31 15.76
CA LEU A 36 10.33 0.87 15.69
C LEU A 36 9.13 0.08 15.17
N GLU A 37 8.07 0.75 14.70
CA GLU A 37 6.83 0.13 14.17
C GLU A 37 6.13 -0.86 15.14
N LEU A 38 6.49 -0.86 16.43
CA LEU A 38 5.96 -1.73 17.50
C LEU A 38 4.57 -1.26 17.98
N GLY A 39 3.62 -1.16 17.05
CA GLY A 39 2.24 -0.72 17.31
C GLY A 39 1.63 0.19 16.26
N GLY A 40 2.29 0.39 15.10
CA GLY A 40 1.54 0.73 13.89
C GLY A 40 0.58 -0.41 13.59
N SER A 41 -0.56 -0.15 12.94
CA SER A 41 -1.41 -1.23 12.44
C SER A 41 -0.55 -2.11 11.56
N GLU A 42 -0.02 -3.20 12.12
CA GLU A 42 0.73 -4.20 11.39
C GLU A 42 -0.22 -4.60 10.27
N PRO A 43 0.04 -4.17 9.02
CA PRO A 43 -0.91 -4.37 7.95
C PRO A 43 -0.94 -5.87 7.82
N ASN A 44 -2.01 -6.50 8.30
CA ASN A 44 -2.15 -7.94 8.48
C ASN A 44 -1.35 -8.64 7.38
N GLN A 45 -0.11 -9.05 7.70
CA GLN A 45 0.89 -9.47 6.70
C GLN A 45 0.56 -10.90 6.30
N ARG A 46 -0.68 -11.10 5.87
CA ARG A 46 -1.09 -12.31 5.21
C ARG A 46 -0.53 -12.19 3.80
N ILE A 47 0.62 -12.82 3.59
CA ILE A 47 1.22 -12.96 2.27
C ILE A 47 0.25 -13.77 1.42
N LEU A 48 -0.52 -13.07 0.57
CA LEU A 48 -1.48 -13.69 -0.33
C LEU A 48 -0.79 -14.30 -1.56
N GLY A 49 0.37 -13.76 -1.94
CA GLY A 49 1.13 -14.20 -3.10
C GLY A 49 2.39 -13.36 -3.30
N ARG A 50 3.16 -13.70 -4.34
CA ARG A 50 4.37 -12.96 -4.73
C ARG A 50 4.12 -12.16 -6.00
N ALA A 51 4.62 -10.93 -6.02
CA ALA A 51 4.78 -10.16 -7.25
C ALA A 51 5.76 -10.90 -8.17
N LEU A 52 5.43 -10.93 -9.45
CA LEU A 52 6.19 -11.63 -10.50
C LEU A 52 7.50 -10.90 -10.84
N ASP A 53 7.55 -9.57 -10.70
CA ASP A 53 8.70 -8.75 -11.06
C ASP A 53 8.74 -7.41 -10.29
N ASP A 54 9.80 -6.64 -10.52
CA ASP A 54 10.06 -5.36 -9.87
C ASP A 54 9.05 -4.27 -10.25
N GLY A 55 8.41 -4.34 -11.42
CA GLY A 55 7.38 -3.37 -11.77
C GLY A 55 6.00 -3.67 -11.20
N GLN A 56 5.68 -4.94 -10.92
CA GLN A 56 4.56 -5.25 -10.03
C GLN A 56 4.82 -4.78 -8.58
N ARG A 57 6.09 -4.61 -8.18
CA ARG A 57 6.46 -4.02 -6.88
C ARG A 57 6.51 -2.50 -6.89
N ALA A 58 6.77 -1.90 -8.06
CA ALA A 58 6.86 -0.46 -8.26
C ALA A 58 5.52 0.17 -8.70
N MET A 59 4.39 -0.51 -8.48
CA MET A 59 3.07 0.02 -8.80
C MET A 59 2.77 1.25 -7.95
N GLU A 60 2.19 2.27 -8.57
CA GLU A 60 1.88 3.52 -7.88
C GLU A 60 0.74 3.34 -6.87
N GLN A 61 0.78 4.08 -5.76
CA GLN A 61 -0.16 3.88 -4.64
C GLN A 61 -1.63 4.15 -5.03
N ALA A 62 -1.87 5.01 -6.02
CA ALA A 62 -3.21 5.32 -6.50
C ALA A 62 -3.78 4.19 -7.37
N CYS A 63 -4.97 3.72 -7.02
CA CYS A 63 -5.69 2.66 -7.75
C CYS A 63 -4.95 1.32 -7.86
N THR A 64 -3.94 1.10 -7.02
CA THR A 64 -3.31 -0.20 -6.84
C THR A 64 -3.93 -0.92 -5.66
N GLY A 65 -4.25 -2.19 -5.84
CA GLY A 65 -4.86 -2.99 -4.78
C GLY A 65 -4.91 -4.47 -5.09
N VAL A 66 -4.95 -5.26 -4.02
CA VAL A 66 -5.22 -6.70 -4.07
C VAL A 66 -6.66 -6.93 -3.66
N VAL A 67 -7.46 -7.53 -4.54
CA VAL A 67 -8.89 -7.79 -4.31
C VAL A 67 -9.16 -9.28 -4.41
N ALA A 68 -9.74 -9.85 -3.35
CA ALA A 68 -10.23 -11.22 -3.35
C ALA A 68 -11.69 -11.26 -3.81
N VAL A 69 -11.96 -12.06 -4.83
CA VAL A 69 -13.28 -12.22 -5.44
C VAL A 69 -13.54 -13.72 -5.64
N GLY A 70 -14.59 -14.24 -5.01
CA GLY A 70 -14.87 -15.67 -4.96
C GLY A 70 -13.67 -16.45 -4.41
N ARG A 71 -13.11 -17.35 -5.24
CA ARG A 71 -11.91 -18.14 -4.92
C ARG A 71 -10.62 -17.58 -5.52
N SER A 72 -10.69 -16.46 -6.24
CA SER A 72 -9.55 -15.87 -6.93
C SER A 72 -9.07 -14.61 -6.23
N VAL A 73 -7.77 -14.37 -6.30
CA VAL A 73 -7.16 -13.13 -5.83
C VAL A 73 -6.59 -12.39 -7.03
N TRP A 74 -6.88 -11.10 -7.12
CA TRP A 74 -6.47 -10.24 -8.22
C TRP A 74 -5.59 -9.11 -7.70
N LEU A 75 -4.55 -8.79 -8.43
CA LEU A 75 -3.71 -7.61 -8.25
C LEU A 75 -3.96 -6.69 -9.43
N VAL A 76 -4.38 -5.46 -9.14
CA VAL A 76 -4.52 -4.41 -10.14
C VAL A 76 -3.64 -3.25 -9.72
N GLY A 77 -2.98 -2.63 -10.68
CA GLY A 77 -2.24 -1.41 -10.42
C GLY A 77 -1.70 -0.76 -11.69
N ARG A 78 -1.26 0.47 -11.51
CA ARG A 78 -0.77 1.34 -12.58
C ARG A 78 0.73 1.19 -12.78
N ARG A 79 1.17 1.26 -14.04
CA ARG A 79 2.58 1.27 -14.43
C ARG A 79 2.80 2.13 -15.68
N GLU A 80 3.99 2.70 -15.79
CA GLU A 80 4.50 3.29 -17.03
C GLU A 80 4.89 2.19 -18.06
N SER A 81 4.47 2.41 -19.32
CA SER A 81 4.30 1.46 -20.43
C SER A 81 5.60 1.15 -21.20
N ASP A 82 6.64 1.98 -21.04
CA ASP A 82 7.78 2.01 -21.97
C ASP A 82 8.65 0.73 -21.94
N ASP A 83 8.67 -0.02 -20.84
CA ASP A 83 9.60 -1.15 -20.69
C ASP A 83 9.00 -2.55 -21.00
N ASP A 84 7.67 -2.74 -20.98
CA ASP A 84 7.07 -4.08 -20.85
C ASP A 84 6.06 -4.48 -21.94
N LYS A 85 6.17 -3.88 -23.14
CA LYS A 85 5.34 -4.27 -24.30
C LYS A 85 5.41 -5.75 -24.64
N ALA A 86 6.52 -6.43 -24.34
CA ALA A 86 6.67 -7.87 -24.57
C ALA A 86 5.77 -8.71 -23.65
N ARG A 87 5.54 -8.28 -22.41
CA ARG A 87 4.72 -9.00 -21.42
C ARG A 87 3.22 -8.80 -21.63
N LEU A 88 2.85 -7.65 -22.17
CA LEU A 88 1.48 -7.35 -22.56
C LEU A 88 1.03 -8.09 -23.83
N ARG A 89 1.95 -8.72 -24.59
CA ARG A 89 1.61 -9.44 -25.83
C ARG A 89 0.60 -10.56 -25.61
N ASP A 90 0.74 -11.29 -24.51
CA ASP A 90 -0.12 -12.42 -24.16
C ASP A 90 -1.31 -11.99 -23.28
N ALA A 91 -1.33 -10.73 -22.84
CA ALA A 91 -2.38 -10.17 -22.00
C ALA A 91 -3.52 -9.61 -22.86
N VAL A 92 -4.76 -9.79 -22.37
CA VAL A 92 -5.94 -9.28 -23.05
C VAL A 92 -6.00 -7.75 -22.96
N ASN A 93 -6.15 -7.07 -24.10
CA ASN A 93 -6.41 -5.65 -24.14
C ASN A 93 -7.89 -5.35 -23.82
N LEU A 94 -8.15 -4.75 -22.65
CA LEU A 94 -9.50 -4.38 -22.22
C LEU A 94 -10.01 -3.10 -22.88
N ASP A 95 -9.14 -2.26 -23.47
CA ASP A 95 -9.57 -1.06 -24.20
C ASP A 95 -10.46 -1.41 -25.38
N ALA A 96 -10.25 -2.59 -25.98
CA ALA A 96 -11.08 -3.12 -27.06
C ALA A 96 -12.54 -3.41 -26.63
N LEU A 97 -12.81 -3.49 -25.32
CA LEU A 97 -14.14 -3.71 -24.76
C LEU A 97 -14.82 -2.40 -24.34
N LEU A 98 -14.08 -1.29 -24.33
CA LEU A 98 -14.62 0.00 -23.94
C LEU A 98 -15.41 0.65 -25.10
N PRO A 99 -16.48 1.40 -24.82
CA PRO A 99 -17.18 2.17 -25.84
C PRO A 99 -16.24 3.17 -26.52
N ALA A 100 -16.41 3.38 -27.83
CA ALA A 100 -15.59 4.33 -28.59
C ALA A 100 -15.57 5.72 -27.92
N GLY A 101 -14.36 6.27 -27.69
CA GLY A 101 -14.16 7.55 -27.00
C GLY A 101 -14.06 7.47 -25.47
N SER A 102 -14.11 6.26 -24.88
CA SER A 102 -13.94 6.05 -23.43
C SER A 102 -12.50 5.73 -23.02
N THR A 103 -11.61 5.53 -23.99
CA THR A 103 -10.18 5.37 -23.75
C THR A 103 -9.59 6.72 -23.33
N PRO A 104 -8.99 6.82 -22.14
CA PRO A 104 -8.37 8.06 -21.69
C PRO A 104 -7.27 8.50 -22.67
N ASP A 105 -7.23 9.78 -23.04
CA ASP A 105 -6.09 10.40 -23.74
C ASP A 105 -4.95 10.68 -22.74
N THR A 106 -4.60 9.66 -21.96
CA THR A 106 -3.46 9.69 -21.04
C THR A 106 -2.26 9.27 -21.86
N GLY A 107 -1.72 10.22 -22.64
CA GLY A 107 -0.79 9.98 -23.75
C GLY A 107 0.13 8.77 -23.59
N GLU A 108 -0.20 7.68 -24.29
CA GLU A 108 0.52 6.42 -24.60
C GLU A 108 1.38 5.70 -23.53
N ARG A 109 1.65 6.34 -22.39
CA ARG A 109 2.69 5.93 -21.45
C ARG A 109 2.16 5.29 -20.18
N GLU A 110 0.88 5.42 -19.84
CA GLU A 110 0.33 4.80 -18.62
C GLU A 110 -0.61 3.64 -18.95
N VAL A 111 -0.36 2.48 -18.33
CA VAL A 111 -1.18 1.27 -18.46
C VAL A 111 -1.46 0.67 -17.08
N SER A 112 -2.71 0.30 -16.84
CA SER A 112 -3.09 -0.48 -15.65
C SER A 112 -3.11 -1.97 -16.00
N GLN A 113 -2.37 -2.77 -15.23
CA GLN A 113 -2.31 -4.22 -15.41
C GLN A 113 -3.27 -4.92 -14.46
N VAL A 114 -3.89 -5.98 -14.95
CA VAL A 114 -4.79 -6.85 -14.19
C VAL A 114 -4.16 -8.24 -14.14
N SER A 115 -3.69 -8.59 -12.94
CA SER A 115 -3.00 -9.85 -12.68
C SER A 115 -3.82 -10.74 -11.77
N ARG A 116 -3.80 -12.05 -12.04
CA ARG A 116 -4.45 -13.05 -11.21
C ARG A 116 -3.41 -13.86 -10.47
N LEU A 117 -3.67 -14.15 -9.20
CA LEU A 117 -2.86 -15.09 -8.44
C LEU A 117 -3.04 -16.50 -9.01
N GLY A 118 -1.94 -17.08 -9.50
CA GLY A 118 -1.87 -18.47 -9.94
C GLY A 118 -1.74 -19.44 -8.77
N ASP A 119 -1.93 -20.73 -9.07
CA ASP A 119 -1.77 -21.82 -8.09
C ASP A 119 -0.30 -22.00 -7.65
N ASP A 120 0.65 -21.42 -8.38
CA ASP A 120 2.07 -21.31 -8.05
C ASP A 120 2.38 -20.19 -7.02
N GLY A 121 1.35 -19.45 -6.61
CA GLY A 121 1.45 -18.34 -5.66
C GLY A 121 2.04 -17.07 -6.26
N VAL A 122 2.03 -16.93 -7.58
CA VAL A 122 2.57 -15.76 -8.31
C VAL A 122 1.45 -15.03 -9.06
N PHE A 123 1.53 -13.70 -9.14
CA PHE A 123 0.58 -12.90 -9.92
C PHE A 123 0.95 -12.87 -11.40
N HIS A 124 0.14 -13.52 -12.23
CA HIS A 124 0.30 -13.54 -13.68
C HIS A 124 -0.60 -12.50 -14.34
N THR A 125 -0.04 -11.66 -15.20
CA THR A 125 -0.79 -10.64 -15.95
C THR A 125 -1.77 -11.33 -16.90
N MET A 126 -3.06 -11.07 -16.73
CA MET A 126 -4.12 -11.64 -17.57
C MET A 126 -4.63 -10.63 -18.60
N ALA A 127 -4.66 -9.35 -18.20
CA ALA A 127 -5.23 -8.29 -19.01
C ALA A 127 -4.58 -6.94 -18.68
N TYR A 128 -4.79 -5.97 -19.56
CA TYR A 128 -4.36 -4.58 -19.36
C TYR A 128 -5.38 -3.60 -19.94
N VAL A 129 -5.32 -2.36 -19.46
CA VAL A 129 -6.15 -1.25 -19.93
C VAL A 129 -5.33 0.04 -19.91
N SER A 130 -5.50 0.89 -20.91
CA SER A 130 -4.83 2.18 -20.97
C SER A 130 -5.31 3.13 -19.87
N GLY A 131 -4.37 3.88 -19.29
CA GLY A 131 -4.63 4.82 -18.20
C GLY A 131 -4.91 4.15 -16.86
N TYR A 132 -5.73 4.82 -16.04
CA TYR A 132 -6.04 4.42 -14.66
C TYR A 132 -7.19 3.42 -14.61
N ALA A 133 -7.01 2.34 -13.84
CA ALA A 133 -8.08 1.42 -13.49
C ALA A 133 -8.07 1.10 -11.99
N CYS A 134 -9.13 1.48 -11.29
CA CYS A 134 -9.25 1.25 -9.86
C CYS A 134 -10.06 -0.03 -9.60
N PRO A 135 -9.50 -1.03 -8.89
CA PRO A 135 -10.17 -2.29 -8.65
C PRO A 135 -11.25 -2.14 -7.58
N LEU A 136 -12.42 -2.71 -7.84
CA LEU A 136 -13.51 -2.82 -6.87
C LEU A 136 -14.10 -4.23 -6.89
N PRO A 137 -14.35 -4.86 -5.74
CA PRO A 137 -15.18 -6.05 -5.71
C PRO A 137 -16.62 -5.68 -6.05
N SER A 138 -17.29 -6.53 -6.85
CA SER A 138 -18.75 -6.47 -7.00
C SER A 138 -19.44 -6.67 -5.64
N ALA A 139 -20.67 -6.20 -5.49
CA ALA A 139 -21.45 -6.33 -4.26
C ALA A 139 -21.64 -7.80 -3.83
N ASP A 140 -21.77 -8.70 -4.81
CA ASP A 140 -21.84 -10.16 -4.62
C ASP A 140 -20.47 -10.82 -4.38
N LYS A 141 -19.38 -10.07 -4.52
CA LYS A 141 -17.99 -10.53 -4.43
C LYS A 141 -17.66 -11.70 -5.38
N THR A 142 -18.40 -11.87 -6.47
CA THR A 142 -18.10 -12.91 -7.48
C THR A 142 -17.37 -12.36 -8.70
N SER A 143 -17.43 -11.05 -8.92
CA SER A 143 -16.77 -10.36 -10.03
C SER A 143 -15.86 -9.23 -9.55
N LEU A 144 -14.76 -9.02 -10.28
CA LEU A 144 -13.91 -7.84 -10.17
C LEU A 144 -14.43 -6.77 -11.14
N LEU A 145 -14.69 -5.57 -10.61
CA LEU A 145 -15.03 -4.39 -11.39
C LEU A 145 -13.79 -3.50 -11.50
N LEU A 146 -13.61 -2.92 -12.68
CA LEU A 146 -12.53 -1.98 -12.95
C LEU A 146 -13.16 -0.63 -13.30
N LEU A 147 -12.92 0.37 -12.46
CA LEU A 147 -13.31 1.74 -12.77
C LEU A 147 -12.20 2.38 -13.59
N THR A 148 -12.47 2.59 -14.87
CA THR A 148 -11.55 3.24 -15.81
C THR A 148 -11.96 4.69 -16.03
N GLY A 149 -11.01 5.54 -16.41
CA GLY A 149 -11.30 6.96 -16.73
C GLY A 149 -11.79 7.81 -15.55
N ALA A 150 -11.72 7.27 -14.32
CA ALA A 150 -11.97 8.06 -13.12
C ALA A 150 -10.80 9.04 -12.94
N HIS A 151 -11.00 10.30 -13.33
CA HIS A 151 -10.08 11.36 -12.99
C HIS A 151 -10.18 11.59 -11.48
N LEU A 152 -9.25 11.03 -10.72
CA LEU A 152 -9.11 11.40 -9.32
C LEU A 152 -8.72 12.88 -9.30
N PRO A 153 -9.44 13.76 -8.57
CA PRO A 153 -9.00 15.13 -8.42
C PRO A 153 -7.62 15.11 -7.78
N GLU A 154 -6.65 15.72 -8.45
CA GLU A 154 -5.31 15.89 -7.91
C GLU A 154 -5.45 16.69 -6.61
N GLY A 155 -5.19 16.04 -5.47
CA GLY A 155 -5.17 16.69 -4.18
C GLY A 155 -4.02 17.70 -4.17
N ASN A 156 -4.38 18.98 -4.13
CA ASN A 156 -3.46 20.11 -3.94
C ASN A 156 -2.86 20.11 -2.53
#